data_AF-A0A9P9APU9-F1
#
_entry.id   AF-A0A9P9APU9-F1
#
_cell.length_a   1.000
_cell.length_b   1.000
_cell.length_c   1.000
_cell.angle_alpha   90.00
_cell.angle_beta   90.00
_cell.angle_gamma   90.00
#
_symmetry.space_group_name_H-M   'P 1'
#
loop_
_entity.id
_entity.type
_entity.pdbx_description
1 polymer ?
#
loop_
_entity_poly.entity_id
_entity_poly.type
_entity_poly.pdbx_seq_one_letter_code
_entity_poly.pdbx_strand_id
1 'polypeptide(L)'
;MKITHAFVALFLATSAVAKSNFTKLGDISDLLEPCRMKDIEDMNVDFCNCIEKRNRCEPTPCKVCPSLAGGGVLVKKKTTTCFGCKDADLGCKGCNLWFNSVCNCIKNDDQPNACLTSSPIQKKGDPVWVLVEDPKHHNLITPTKPITGIAELNDKRNVALGNLGWNFAQANYKHKTEALAMDSWRTRKQEQVHIHVCNKNTTLEAMLSKEKIPTDGRLFRLQGDPDLSCVVRPNNGLVFDFSSIIDRFSEDEFPFMCNAIVGAGIMSDTRGNTWACATTHKAGPVSKFCAKY
;
A
#
# COMPACT_ATOMS: atom_id res chain seq x y z
N MET A 1 -31.14 -45.92 -59.57
CA MET A 1 -30.22 -45.83 -60.73
C MET A 1 -28.87 -45.35 -60.21
N LYS A 2 -27.85 -46.21 -60.26
CA LYS A 2 -26.47 -45.93 -59.83
C LYS A 2 -25.75 -45.18 -60.93
N ILE A 3 -25.08 -44.06 -60.62
CA ILE A 3 -23.94 -43.57 -61.42
C ILE A 3 -22.88 -43.04 -60.43
N THR A 4 -21.90 -43.90 -60.15
CA THR A 4 -20.52 -43.52 -59.82
C THR A 4 -19.84 -42.98 -61.07
N HIS A 5 -19.13 -41.84 -61.01
CA HIS A 5 -17.93 -41.57 -61.80
C HIS A 5 -16.99 -40.63 -61.03
N ALA A 6 -15.72 -41.03 -61.02
CA ALA A 6 -14.57 -40.36 -60.43
C ALA A 6 -13.95 -39.30 -61.39
N PHE A 7 -12.81 -38.74 -60.97
CA PHE A 7 -11.94 -37.73 -61.61
C PHE A 7 -12.36 -36.28 -61.30
N VAL A 8 -11.51 -35.37 -60.81
CA VAL A 8 -10.11 -35.10 -61.14
C VAL A 8 -9.37 -34.55 -59.90
N ALA A 9 -8.20 -35.11 -59.60
CA ALA A 9 -7.18 -34.49 -58.79
C ALA A 9 -6.32 -33.58 -59.68
N LEU A 10 -6.29 -32.27 -59.43
CA LEU A 10 -5.17 -31.37 -59.70
C LEU A 10 -5.56 -29.95 -59.24
N PHE A 11 -4.96 -29.44 -58.17
CA PHE A 11 -4.57 -28.02 -57.98
C PHE A 11 -3.87 -27.89 -56.61
N LEU A 12 -2.66 -28.44 -56.54
CA LEU A 12 -1.63 -27.99 -55.61
C LEU A 12 -0.67 -27.13 -56.44
N ALA A 13 -0.85 -25.81 -56.41
CA ALA A 13 0.24 -24.86 -56.64
C ALA A 13 -0.24 -23.43 -56.32
N THR A 14 0.62 -22.71 -55.59
CA THR A 14 0.69 -21.25 -55.41
C THR A 14 -0.38 -20.55 -54.58
N SER A 15 -0.30 -20.74 -53.26
CA SER A 15 -0.49 -19.65 -52.28
C SER A 15 0.62 -19.71 -51.22
N ALA A 16 1.86 -19.67 -51.70
CA ALA A 16 3.06 -19.52 -50.90
C ALA A 16 3.79 -18.20 -51.23
N VAL A 17 3.07 -17.07 -51.36
CA VAL A 17 3.69 -15.72 -51.39
C VAL A 17 2.72 -14.71 -50.77
N ALA A 18 2.55 -14.76 -49.45
CA ALA A 18 2.13 -13.62 -48.62
C ALA A 18 2.55 -13.85 -47.16
N LYS A 19 3.75 -14.39 -46.93
CA LYS A 19 4.48 -14.20 -45.66
C LYS A 19 5.35 -12.95 -45.81
N SER A 20 4.70 -11.81 -46.02
CA SER A 20 5.37 -10.52 -45.95
C SER A 20 5.40 -10.06 -44.49
N ASN A 21 6.55 -10.20 -43.85
CA ASN A 21 7.11 -9.25 -42.89
C ASN A 21 6.15 -8.54 -41.90
N PHE A 22 5.42 -9.30 -41.09
CA PHE A 22 4.90 -8.80 -39.81
C PHE A 22 5.74 -9.36 -38.66
N THR A 23 7.04 -9.07 -38.68
CA THR A 23 7.94 -9.20 -37.55
C THR A 23 8.33 -7.79 -37.13
N LYS A 24 7.87 -7.39 -35.93
CA LYS A 24 7.89 -6.04 -35.33
C LYS A 24 6.71 -5.12 -35.66
N LEU A 25 5.48 -5.58 -35.42
CA LEU A 25 4.57 -4.68 -34.70
C LEU A 25 5.12 -4.63 -33.28
N GLY A 26 5.60 -3.47 -32.84
CA GLY A 26 5.85 -3.25 -31.41
C GLY A 26 4.61 -3.67 -30.64
N ASP A 27 4.81 -4.24 -29.47
CA ASP A 27 3.72 -4.68 -28.61
C ASP A 27 2.71 -3.51 -28.49
N ILE A 28 1.41 -3.76 -28.74
CA ILE A 28 0.39 -2.69 -28.80
C ILE A 28 0.36 -1.90 -27.47
N SER A 29 0.87 -2.52 -26.40
CA SER A 29 1.21 -1.87 -25.14
C SER A 29 2.03 -0.60 -25.35
N ASP A 30 3.09 -0.55 -26.17
CA ASP A 30 3.93 0.64 -26.36
C ASP A 30 3.22 1.84 -27.01
N LEU A 31 2.01 1.65 -27.55
CA LEU A 31 1.19 2.72 -28.15
C LEU A 31 0.19 3.36 -27.19
N LEU A 32 -0.05 2.75 -26.01
CA LEU A 32 -0.99 3.29 -25.04
C LEU A 32 -0.35 4.37 -24.18
N GLU A 33 -1.09 5.45 -23.95
CA GLU A 33 -0.69 6.51 -23.03
C GLU A 33 -0.58 5.99 -21.58
N PRO A 34 0.28 6.58 -20.74
CA PRO A 34 0.32 6.30 -19.30
C PRO A 34 -1.03 6.47 -18.62
N CYS A 35 -1.37 5.55 -17.72
CA CYS A 35 -2.54 5.71 -16.85
C CYS A 35 -2.37 6.94 -15.96
N ARG A 36 -3.38 7.82 -15.98
CA ARG A 36 -3.46 9.01 -15.13
C ARG A 36 -4.04 8.66 -13.77
N MET A 37 -3.96 9.60 -12.84
CA MET A 37 -4.55 9.48 -11.49
C MET A 37 -6.00 9.02 -11.56
N LYS A 38 -6.80 9.64 -12.45
CA LYS A 38 -8.21 9.33 -12.60
C LYS A 38 -8.48 7.92 -13.12
N ASP A 39 -7.67 7.42 -14.04
CA ASP A 39 -7.85 6.07 -14.60
C ASP A 39 -7.67 5.00 -13.51
N ILE A 40 -6.67 5.20 -12.63
CA ILE A 40 -6.39 4.32 -11.50
C ILE A 40 -7.43 4.47 -10.38
N GLU A 41 -7.82 5.70 -10.05
CA GLU A 41 -8.84 5.98 -9.02
C GLU A 41 -10.21 5.44 -9.41
N ASP A 42 -10.60 5.57 -10.68
CA ASP A 42 -11.82 4.96 -11.23
C ASP A 42 -11.68 3.44 -11.46
N MET A 43 -10.52 2.84 -11.12
CA MET A 43 -10.19 1.43 -11.38
C MET A 43 -10.49 0.99 -12.83
N ASN A 44 -10.22 1.88 -13.79
CA ASN A 44 -10.51 1.69 -15.21
C ASN A 44 -9.25 1.93 -16.05
N VAL A 45 -8.38 0.92 -16.10
CA VAL A 45 -7.02 1.02 -16.66
C VAL A 45 -6.81 0.24 -17.97
N ASP A 46 -7.88 -0.28 -18.56
CA ASP A 46 -7.84 -1.13 -19.78
C ASP A 46 -7.15 -0.45 -20.96
N PHE A 47 -7.28 0.88 -21.07
CA PHE A 47 -6.87 1.66 -22.25
C PHE A 47 -5.61 2.48 -22.01
N CYS A 48 -4.85 2.16 -20.96
CA CYS A 48 -3.63 2.87 -20.61
C CYS A 48 -2.54 1.92 -20.07
N ASN A 49 -1.34 2.44 -19.90
CA ASN A 49 -0.21 1.71 -19.35
C ASN A 49 0.13 2.11 -17.92
N CYS A 50 0.28 1.11 -17.08
CA CYS A 50 0.89 1.28 -15.77
C CYS A 50 2.38 1.57 -15.93
N ILE A 51 2.80 2.74 -15.44
CA ILE A 51 4.16 3.23 -15.67
C ILE A 51 5.16 2.33 -14.97
N GLU A 52 6.19 1.89 -15.69
CA GLU A 52 7.32 1.20 -15.08
C GLU A 52 8.04 2.07 -14.05
N LYS A 53 8.70 1.42 -13.09
CA LYS A 53 9.47 2.09 -12.04
C LYS A 53 10.59 2.95 -12.64
N ARG A 54 10.44 4.27 -12.49
CA ARG A 54 11.41 5.27 -12.95
C ARG A 54 11.86 6.17 -11.79
N ASN A 55 13.04 6.78 -11.94
CA ASN A 55 13.63 7.72 -10.99
C ASN A 55 13.77 9.10 -11.65
N ARG A 56 12.67 9.69 -12.14
CA ARG A 56 12.73 10.93 -12.94
C ARG A 56 12.72 12.22 -12.14
N CYS A 57 12.34 12.17 -10.86
CA CYS A 57 12.08 13.36 -10.07
C CYS A 57 13.16 13.59 -9.03
N GLU A 58 13.66 14.82 -9.00
CA GLU A 58 14.55 15.28 -7.94
C GLU A 58 13.81 15.32 -6.60
N PRO A 59 14.49 15.03 -5.47
CA PRO A 59 13.84 15.08 -4.18
C PRO A 59 13.43 16.51 -3.79
N THR A 60 12.13 16.75 -3.63
CA THR A 60 11.57 18.02 -3.15
C THR A 60 11.72 18.12 -1.63
N PRO A 61 12.33 19.20 -1.09
CA PRO A 61 12.40 19.41 0.35
C PRO A 61 11.05 19.87 0.89
N CYS A 62 10.45 19.07 1.75
CA CYS A 62 9.16 19.32 2.36
C CYS A 62 9.33 19.63 3.84
N LYS A 63 8.71 20.74 4.30
CA LYS A 63 8.71 21.11 5.72
C LYS A 63 7.72 20.25 6.47
N VAL A 64 8.23 19.36 7.32
CA VAL A 64 7.45 18.60 8.28
C VAL A 64 7.26 19.43 9.53
N CYS A 65 6.12 20.13 9.56
CA CYS A 65 5.55 20.83 10.71
C CYS A 65 6.45 21.94 11.30
N PRO A 66 5.94 23.11 11.73
CA PRO A 66 6.72 23.93 12.65
C PRO A 66 6.79 23.19 13.99
N SER A 67 7.98 22.92 14.53
CA SER A 67 8.06 22.55 15.95
C SER A 67 7.48 23.70 16.80
N LEU A 68 6.98 23.40 18.00
CA LEU A 68 6.63 24.41 19.00
C LEU A 68 7.82 25.36 19.31
N ALA A 69 9.04 25.00 18.92
CA ALA A 69 10.27 25.80 19.00
C ALA A 69 10.68 26.48 17.67
N GLY A 70 9.77 26.62 16.68
CA GLY A 70 9.97 27.47 15.50
C GLY A 70 10.80 26.89 14.34
N GLY A 71 11.28 25.64 14.43
CA GLY A 71 12.02 24.99 13.35
C GLY A 71 11.30 23.75 12.82
N GLY A 72 10.97 23.70 11.53
CA GLY A 72 10.43 22.49 10.90
C GLY A 72 11.51 21.56 10.38
N VAL A 73 11.27 20.25 10.45
CA VAL A 73 12.21 19.25 9.91
C VAL A 73 12.01 19.15 8.41
N LEU A 74 13.07 19.36 7.62
CA LEU A 74 13.01 19.11 6.19
C LEU A 74 13.10 17.62 5.90
N VAL A 75 12.09 17.09 5.23
CA VAL A 75 12.09 15.71 4.70
C VAL A 75 12.09 15.78 3.19
N LYS A 76 12.96 15.00 2.57
CA LYS A 76 13.08 14.93 1.11
C LYS A 76 12.07 13.94 0.56
N LYS A 77 11.10 14.42 -0.23
CA LYS A 77 10.09 13.59 -0.91
C LYS A 77 10.48 13.41 -2.37
N LYS A 78 10.36 12.18 -2.89
CA LYS A 78 10.77 11.84 -4.26
C LYS A 78 9.63 12.06 -5.24
N THR A 79 9.09 13.27 -5.21
CA THR A 79 7.91 13.78 -5.92
C THR A 79 8.17 15.25 -6.24
N THR A 80 7.43 15.84 -7.19
CA THR A 80 7.54 17.27 -7.53
C THR A 80 6.80 18.16 -6.55
N THR A 81 5.92 17.59 -5.71
CA THR A 81 5.18 18.30 -4.66
C THR A 81 5.27 17.61 -3.30
N CYS A 82 4.88 18.31 -2.24
CA CYS A 82 4.84 17.75 -0.88
C CYS A 82 3.52 17.06 -0.52
N PHE A 83 2.54 17.05 -1.43
CA PHE A 83 1.14 16.72 -1.12
C PHE A 83 0.60 15.68 -2.10
N GLY A 84 1.13 14.47 -2.03
CA GLY A 84 0.66 13.38 -2.89
C GLY A 84 1.16 13.44 -4.31
N CYS A 85 0.80 12.38 -5.02
CA CYS A 85 1.12 12.19 -6.42
C CYS A 85 0.08 12.87 -7.30
N LYS A 86 0.54 13.46 -8.41
CA LYS A 86 -0.28 14.00 -9.49
C LYS A 86 0.18 13.41 -10.82
N ASP A 87 -0.56 13.65 -11.90
CA ASP A 87 -0.13 13.24 -13.24
C ASP A 87 1.25 13.79 -13.63
N ALA A 88 1.63 14.98 -13.13
CA ALA A 88 2.97 15.52 -13.33
C ALA A 88 4.08 14.68 -12.64
N ASP A 89 3.72 13.84 -11.68
CA ASP A 89 4.61 12.94 -10.96
C ASP A 89 4.73 11.55 -11.63
N LEU A 90 4.20 11.38 -12.85
CA LEU A 90 4.34 10.15 -13.64
C LEU A 90 5.83 9.82 -13.84
N GLY A 91 6.30 8.77 -13.15
CA GLY A 91 7.70 8.34 -13.14
C GLY A 91 8.57 8.89 -12.00
N CYS A 92 7.98 9.58 -11.03
CA CYS A 92 8.61 9.88 -9.74
C CYS A 92 8.70 8.63 -8.86
N LYS A 93 9.87 8.37 -8.26
CA LYS A 93 10.07 7.20 -7.39
C LYS A 93 9.10 7.18 -6.19
N GLY A 94 8.72 8.34 -5.67
CA GLY A 94 7.76 8.45 -4.56
C GLY A 94 6.31 8.14 -4.95
N CYS A 95 6.02 8.04 -6.24
CA CYS A 95 4.68 7.75 -6.77
C CYS A 95 4.59 6.38 -7.45
N ASN A 96 5.65 5.58 -7.32
CA ASN A 96 5.71 4.27 -7.95
C ASN A 96 4.66 3.31 -7.40
N LEU A 97 4.39 3.36 -6.08
CA LEU A 97 3.36 2.51 -5.50
C LEU A 97 2.00 2.72 -6.20
N TRP A 98 1.64 3.96 -6.52
CA TRP A 98 0.38 4.28 -7.19
C TRP A 98 0.40 3.97 -8.69
N PHE A 99 1.26 4.65 -9.45
CA PHE A 99 1.27 4.58 -10.92
C PHE A 99 1.78 3.26 -11.49
N ASN A 100 2.53 2.48 -10.70
CA ASN A 100 3.01 1.16 -11.09
C ASN A 100 2.24 0.05 -10.37
N SER A 101 2.42 -0.08 -9.05
CA SER A 101 2.00 -1.28 -8.34
C SER A 101 0.48 -1.40 -8.22
N VAL A 102 -0.22 -0.34 -7.78
CA VAL A 102 -1.69 -0.32 -7.71
C VAL A 102 -2.30 -0.45 -9.11
N CYS A 103 -1.80 0.32 -10.07
CA CYS A 103 -2.25 0.23 -11.45
C CYS A 103 -2.12 -1.19 -12.01
N ASN A 104 -0.96 -1.86 -11.85
CA ASN A 104 -0.76 -3.22 -12.34
C ASN A 104 -1.63 -4.24 -11.62
N CYS A 105 -1.92 -4.03 -10.33
CA CYS A 105 -2.86 -4.85 -9.58
C CYS A 105 -4.25 -4.78 -10.22
N ILE A 106 -4.75 -3.57 -10.50
CA ILE A 106 -6.04 -3.35 -11.16
C ILE A 106 -6.05 -3.91 -12.58
N LYS A 107 -4.98 -3.71 -13.36
CA LYS A 107 -4.91 -4.14 -14.76
C LYS A 107 -4.93 -5.66 -14.93
N ASN A 108 -4.48 -6.40 -13.93
CA ASN A 108 -4.38 -7.86 -13.97
C ASN A 108 -5.34 -8.50 -12.94
N ASP A 109 -6.41 -7.81 -12.53
CA ASP A 109 -7.33 -8.29 -11.49
C ASP A 109 -8.09 -9.56 -11.90
N ASP A 110 -8.22 -9.80 -13.20
CA ASP A 110 -8.79 -10.99 -13.82
C ASP A 110 -7.85 -12.21 -13.78
N GLN A 111 -6.55 -12.00 -13.53
CA GLN A 111 -5.57 -13.07 -13.49
C GLN A 111 -5.52 -13.72 -12.10
N PRO A 112 -5.53 -15.06 -12.02
CA PRO A 112 -5.42 -15.77 -10.76
C PRO A 112 -4.17 -15.33 -9.96
N ASN A 113 -4.38 -14.93 -8.71
CA ASN A 113 -3.34 -14.50 -7.76
C ASN A 113 -2.55 -13.23 -8.15
N ALA A 114 -2.94 -12.51 -9.19
CA ALA A 114 -2.21 -11.30 -9.61
C ALA A 114 -2.51 -10.09 -8.72
N CYS A 115 -3.73 -10.01 -8.17
CA CYS A 115 -4.14 -8.92 -7.28
C CYS A 115 -5.06 -9.44 -6.19
N LEU A 116 -4.56 -9.52 -4.95
CA LEU A 116 -5.40 -9.85 -3.81
C LEU A 116 -6.02 -8.58 -3.25
N THR A 117 -7.35 -8.55 -3.15
CA THR A 117 -8.10 -7.35 -2.78
C THR A 117 -9.06 -7.57 -1.62
N SER A 118 -9.44 -6.49 -0.92
CA SER A 118 -10.44 -6.54 0.16
C SER A 118 -11.85 -6.82 -0.34
N SER A 119 -12.12 -6.53 -1.61
CA SER A 119 -13.40 -6.76 -2.31
C SER A 119 -13.14 -6.79 -3.82
N PRO A 120 -14.00 -7.44 -4.62
CA PRO A 120 -13.84 -7.45 -6.08
C PRO A 120 -13.71 -6.04 -6.65
N ILE A 121 -12.75 -5.84 -7.55
CA ILE A 121 -12.57 -4.57 -8.24
C ILE A 121 -13.76 -4.33 -9.18
N GLN A 122 -14.29 -3.11 -9.15
CA GLN A 122 -15.38 -2.67 -9.99
C GLN A 122 -15.01 -1.32 -10.59
N LYS A 123 -15.11 -1.19 -11.92
CA LYS A 123 -14.87 0.08 -12.61
C LYS A 123 -15.83 1.15 -12.08
N LYS A 124 -15.28 2.27 -11.63
CA LYS A 124 -15.99 3.38 -10.96
C LYS A 124 -16.74 2.96 -9.69
N GLY A 125 -16.35 1.82 -9.10
CA GLY A 125 -16.89 1.34 -7.83
C GLY A 125 -16.19 1.97 -6.63
N ASP A 126 -16.53 1.47 -5.45
CA ASP A 126 -15.92 1.93 -4.20
C ASP A 126 -14.43 1.53 -4.12
N PRO A 127 -13.58 2.34 -3.46
CA PRO A 127 -12.18 1.99 -3.26
C PRO A 127 -12.01 0.68 -2.50
N VAL A 128 -11.04 -0.12 -2.94
CA VAL A 128 -10.66 -1.39 -2.30
C VAL A 128 -9.23 -1.30 -1.81
N TRP A 129 -8.88 -2.14 -0.84
CA TRP A 129 -7.48 -2.37 -0.48
C TRP A 129 -6.90 -3.48 -1.35
N VAL A 130 -5.65 -3.32 -1.76
CA VAL A 130 -4.91 -4.30 -2.53
C VAL A 130 -3.64 -4.68 -1.80
N LEU A 131 -3.25 -5.95 -1.90
CA LEU A 131 -1.94 -6.45 -1.51
C LEU A 131 -1.07 -6.49 -2.76
N VAL A 132 -0.02 -5.67 -2.77
CA VAL A 132 0.98 -5.64 -3.83
C VAL A 132 2.29 -6.24 -3.32
N GLU A 133 2.82 -7.20 -4.06
CA GLU A 133 4.11 -7.79 -3.74
C GLU A 133 5.23 -6.81 -4.10
N ASP A 134 6.11 -6.48 -3.14
CA ASP A 134 7.40 -5.85 -3.42
C ASP A 134 8.50 -6.89 -3.19
N PRO A 135 9.09 -7.45 -4.26
CA PRO A 135 10.14 -8.47 -4.17
C PRO A 135 11.37 -8.03 -3.37
N LYS A 136 11.55 -6.72 -3.12
CA LYS A 136 12.73 -6.15 -2.46
C LYS A 136 12.44 -5.58 -1.07
N HIS A 137 11.18 -5.25 -0.75
CA HIS A 137 10.86 -4.43 0.43
C HIS A 137 9.67 -4.94 1.26
N HIS A 138 9.32 -6.22 1.06
CA HIS A 138 8.17 -6.92 1.65
C HIS A 138 6.81 -6.46 1.07
N ASN A 139 5.78 -7.29 1.25
CA ASN A 139 4.45 -7.01 0.71
C ASN A 139 3.90 -5.71 1.29
N LEU A 140 3.23 -4.92 0.45
CA LEU A 140 2.60 -3.67 0.82
C LEU A 140 1.10 -3.79 0.62
N ILE A 141 0.33 -3.25 1.54
CA ILE A 141 -1.13 -3.19 1.46
C ILE A 141 -1.53 -1.73 1.33
N THR A 142 -2.27 -1.37 0.29
CA THR A 142 -2.58 0.04 -0.06
C THR A 142 -3.96 0.15 -0.70
N PRO A 143 -4.70 1.27 -0.56
CA PRO A 143 -6.01 1.41 -1.18
C PRO A 143 -5.91 1.85 -2.65
N THR A 144 -6.96 1.58 -3.44
CA THR A 144 -7.19 2.15 -4.77
C THR A 144 -7.75 3.57 -4.74
N LYS A 145 -7.73 4.23 -3.56
CA LYS A 145 -7.99 5.66 -3.40
C LYS A 145 -6.66 6.41 -3.21
N PRO A 146 -6.45 7.55 -3.86
CA PRO A 146 -5.22 8.33 -3.70
C PRO A 146 -5.21 9.02 -2.34
N ILE A 147 -4.66 8.35 -1.34
CA ILE A 147 -4.52 8.84 0.04
C ILE A 147 -3.05 8.90 0.35
N THR A 148 -2.54 10.06 0.74
CA THR A 148 -1.11 10.26 0.86
C THR A 148 -0.48 9.49 2.01
N GLY A 149 -1.16 9.40 3.16
CA GLY A 149 -0.71 8.57 4.27
C GLY A 149 -1.70 8.48 5.43
N ILE A 150 -1.16 8.07 6.57
CA ILE A 150 -1.93 7.68 7.75
C ILE A 150 -2.80 8.81 8.34
N ALA A 151 -2.32 10.06 8.29
CA ALA A 151 -3.08 11.20 8.80
C ALA A 151 -4.35 11.43 7.97
N GLU A 152 -4.24 11.40 6.64
CA GLU A 152 -5.38 11.53 5.74
C GLU A 152 -6.28 10.29 5.77
N LEU A 153 -5.71 9.10 6.00
CA LEU A 153 -6.46 7.85 6.10
C LEU A 153 -7.35 7.80 7.33
N ASN A 154 -6.89 8.35 8.45
CA ASN A 154 -7.61 8.28 9.73
C ASN A 154 -8.59 9.44 9.92
N ASP A 155 -8.63 10.40 9.00
CA ASP A 155 -9.58 11.50 9.07
C ASP A 155 -11.04 11.00 9.00
N LYS A 156 -11.98 11.83 9.44
CA LYS A 156 -13.43 11.49 9.48
C LYS A 156 -14.02 11.05 8.14
N ARG A 157 -13.39 11.42 7.01
CA ARG A 157 -13.87 11.10 5.65
C ARG A 157 -13.38 9.72 5.19
N ASN A 158 -12.25 9.26 5.72
CA ASN A 158 -11.59 8.03 5.30
C ASN A 158 -11.48 6.97 6.41
N VAL A 159 -11.84 7.27 7.65
CA VAL A 159 -11.67 6.36 8.79
C VAL A 159 -12.27 4.97 8.59
N ALA A 160 -13.43 4.88 7.91
CA ALA A 160 -14.05 3.59 7.57
C ALA A 160 -13.19 2.78 6.59
N LEU A 161 -12.63 3.45 5.57
CA LEU A 161 -11.66 2.84 4.64
C LEU A 161 -10.36 2.47 5.38
N GLY A 162 -9.92 3.27 6.35
CA GLY A 162 -8.77 2.95 7.19
C GLY A 162 -8.97 1.71 8.04
N ASN A 163 -10.11 1.59 8.71
CA ASN A 163 -10.48 0.39 9.48
C ASN A 163 -10.56 -0.84 8.57
N LEU A 164 -11.17 -0.73 7.38
CA LEU A 164 -11.17 -1.80 6.38
C LEU A 164 -9.75 -2.23 6.01
N GLY A 165 -8.83 -1.27 5.84
CA GLY A 165 -7.43 -1.54 5.51
C GLY A 165 -6.67 -2.31 6.58
N TRP A 166 -6.80 -1.88 7.84
CA TRP A 166 -6.19 -2.61 8.96
C TRP A 166 -6.79 -4.00 9.14
N ASN A 167 -8.08 -4.18 8.88
CA ASN A 167 -8.73 -5.50 8.92
C ASN A 167 -8.23 -6.40 7.79
N PHE A 168 -8.17 -5.87 6.57
CA PHE A 168 -7.61 -6.59 5.43
C PHE A 168 -6.14 -6.95 5.66
N ALA A 169 -5.33 -6.06 6.23
CA ALA A 169 -3.95 -6.37 6.57
C ALA A 169 -3.82 -7.46 7.64
N GLN A 170 -4.65 -7.43 8.68
CA GLN A 170 -4.65 -8.46 9.71
C GLN A 170 -5.08 -9.84 9.17
N ALA A 171 -5.93 -9.88 8.14
CA ALA A 171 -6.32 -11.12 7.48
C ALA A 171 -5.22 -11.72 6.58
N ASN A 172 -4.22 -10.92 6.18
CA ASN A 172 -3.24 -11.28 5.15
C ASN A 172 -1.78 -11.30 5.62
N TYR A 173 -1.53 -11.16 6.93
CA TYR A 173 -0.20 -11.37 7.51
C TYR A 173 -0.13 -12.62 8.37
N LYS A 174 1.07 -13.20 8.49
CA LYS A 174 1.36 -14.35 9.32
C LYS A 174 1.70 -13.88 10.74
N HIS A 175 0.70 -13.75 11.60
CA HIS A 175 0.87 -13.25 12.98
C HIS A 175 2.02 -13.88 13.79
N LYS A 176 2.41 -15.13 13.50
CA LYS A 176 3.53 -15.79 14.18
C LYS A 176 4.92 -15.30 13.74
N THR A 177 5.07 -14.76 12.54
CA THR A 177 6.39 -14.41 11.96
C THR A 177 6.46 -12.99 11.44
N GLU A 178 5.30 -12.35 11.23
CA GLU A 178 5.18 -11.06 10.57
C GLU A 178 4.53 -10.03 11.51
N ALA A 179 4.73 -8.77 11.16
CA ALA A 179 4.13 -7.60 11.77
C ALA A 179 3.62 -6.67 10.66
N LEU A 180 2.74 -5.76 11.08
CA LEU A 180 2.19 -4.70 10.23
C LEU A 180 2.76 -3.37 10.71
N ALA A 181 3.12 -2.48 9.78
CA ALA A 181 3.57 -1.14 10.10
C ALA A 181 3.19 -0.14 9.02
N MET A 182 2.83 1.08 9.40
CA MET A 182 2.53 2.18 8.49
C MET A 182 3.31 3.41 8.91
N ASP A 183 4.26 3.81 8.07
CA ASP A 183 5.10 4.99 8.33
C ASP A 183 4.28 6.29 8.39
N SER A 184 4.77 7.24 9.19
CA SER A 184 4.23 8.59 9.22
C SER A 184 4.60 9.36 7.95
N TRP A 185 4.02 10.54 7.72
CA TRP A 185 4.47 11.38 6.60
C TRP A 185 5.96 11.70 6.69
N ARG A 186 6.47 11.87 7.92
CA ARG A 186 7.88 12.17 8.15
C ARG A 186 8.82 11.09 7.61
N THR A 187 8.44 9.81 7.69
CA THR A 187 9.34 8.69 7.39
C THR A 187 8.99 7.95 6.11
N ARG A 188 7.75 8.08 5.62
CA ARG A 188 7.32 7.43 4.37
C ARG A 188 8.13 7.90 3.18
N LYS A 189 8.48 6.94 2.32
CA LYS A 189 9.23 7.15 1.07
C LYS A 189 8.34 7.20 -0.18
N GLN A 190 7.09 6.73 -0.05
CA GLN A 190 6.05 6.82 -1.08
C GLN A 190 4.96 7.79 -0.62
N GLU A 191 4.38 8.53 -1.55
CA GLU A 191 3.27 9.46 -1.32
C GLU A 191 1.91 8.82 -1.67
N GLN A 192 1.78 7.56 -1.26
CA GLN A 192 0.55 6.77 -1.23
C GLN A 192 0.57 5.98 0.07
N VAL A 193 -0.53 5.94 0.82
CA VAL A 193 -0.62 5.26 2.11
C VAL A 193 -0.46 3.76 1.92
N HIS A 194 0.35 3.14 2.78
CA HIS A 194 0.54 1.69 2.74
C HIS A 194 0.91 1.11 4.09
N ILE A 195 0.46 -0.12 4.32
CA ILE A 195 0.84 -0.97 5.43
C ILE A 195 1.91 -1.93 4.91
N HIS A 196 3.08 -1.89 5.54
CA HIS A 196 4.12 -2.90 5.39
C HIS A 196 3.68 -4.19 6.06
N VAL A 197 3.76 -5.31 5.34
CA VAL A 197 3.71 -6.66 5.90
C VAL A 197 5.14 -7.16 5.96
N CYS A 198 5.75 -7.19 7.14
CA CYS A 198 7.19 -7.39 7.29
C CYS A 198 7.49 -8.48 8.33
N ASN A 199 8.71 -9.04 8.31
CA ASN A 199 9.16 -9.92 9.40
C ASN A 199 9.11 -9.15 10.72
N LYS A 200 8.57 -9.75 11.78
CA LYS A 200 8.44 -9.06 13.08
C LYS A 200 9.79 -8.85 13.76
N ASN A 201 9.96 -7.71 14.42
CA ASN A 201 11.09 -7.46 15.30
C ASN A 201 10.95 -8.25 16.61
N THR A 202 11.77 -9.31 16.77
CA THR A 202 11.72 -10.19 17.94
C THR A 202 12.10 -9.51 19.25
N THR A 203 12.88 -8.41 19.20
CA THR A 203 13.19 -7.62 20.40
C THR A 203 11.95 -6.90 20.90
N LEU A 204 11.19 -6.27 19.98
CA LEU A 204 9.93 -5.62 20.33
C LEU A 204 8.90 -6.66 20.81
N GLU A 205 8.79 -7.78 20.11
CA GLU A 205 7.92 -8.89 20.50
C GLU A 205 8.17 -9.37 21.94
N ALA A 206 9.43 -9.62 22.28
CA ALA A 206 9.81 -10.06 23.62
C ALA A 206 9.52 -8.99 24.68
N MET A 207 9.64 -7.70 24.34
CA MET A 207 9.28 -6.60 25.22
C MET A 207 7.76 -6.56 25.46
N LEU A 208 6.94 -6.61 24.40
CA LEU A 208 5.47 -6.63 24.49
C LEU A 208 4.96 -7.80 25.35
N SER A 209 5.63 -8.95 25.31
CA SER A 209 5.28 -10.10 26.15
C SER A 209 5.49 -9.88 27.66
N LYS A 210 6.18 -8.82 28.05
CA LYS A 210 6.42 -8.43 29.46
C LYS A 210 5.55 -7.26 29.88
N GLU A 211 4.90 -6.58 28.94
CA GLU A 211 4.02 -5.46 29.23
C GLU A 211 2.81 -5.90 30.05
N LYS A 212 2.41 -5.00 30.95
CA LYS A 212 1.18 -5.12 31.73
C LYS A 212 0.01 -4.68 30.85
N ILE A 213 -1.02 -5.52 30.76
CA ILE A 213 -2.23 -5.25 29.99
C ILE A 213 -3.25 -4.52 30.88
N PRO A 214 -3.65 -3.27 30.55
CA PRO A 214 -4.75 -2.60 31.21
C PRO A 214 -6.09 -3.25 30.87
N THR A 215 -7.03 -3.11 31.79
CA THR A 215 -8.37 -3.71 31.68
C THR A 215 -9.38 -2.83 30.96
N ASP A 216 -9.08 -1.57 30.69
CA ASP A 216 -10.03 -0.58 30.13
C ASP A 216 -10.09 -0.59 28.59
N GLY A 217 -9.22 -1.34 27.93
CA GLY A 217 -9.20 -1.50 26.47
C GLY A 217 -8.81 -0.25 25.70
N ARG A 218 -8.28 0.78 26.37
CA ARG A 218 -7.83 2.04 25.76
C ARG A 218 -6.38 1.96 25.31
N LEU A 219 -5.94 2.96 24.53
CA LEU A 219 -4.52 3.15 24.30
C LEU A 219 -3.84 3.51 25.61
N PHE A 220 -2.69 2.89 25.86
CA PHE A 220 -1.83 3.23 26.98
C PHE A 220 -0.38 3.25 26.52
N ARG A 221 0.40 4.16 27.11
CA ARG A 221 1.83 4.25 26.86
C ARG A 221 2.53 3.04 27.48
N LEU A 222 3.35 2.35 26.70
CA LEU A 222 4.09 1.18 27.18
C LEU A 222 5.18 1.58 28.17
N GLN A 223 5.48 0.70 29.13
CA GLN A 223 6.55 0.95 30.10
C GLN A 223 7.93 0.69 29.49
N GLY A 224 8.07 -0.37 28.71
CA GLY A 224 9.30 -0.79 28.05
C GLY A 224 9.64 0.01 26.79
N ASP A 225 8.68 0.74 26.22
CA ASP A 225 8.90 1.66 25.09
C ASP A 225 7.93 2.86 25.14
N PRO A 226 8.29 3.95 25.82
CA PRO A 226 7.43 5.12 25.99
C PRO A 226 7.04 5.86 24.69
N ASP A 227 7.71 5.56 23.56
CA ASP A 227 7.31 6.10 22.26
C ASP A 227 6.09 5.39 21.66
N LEU A 228 5.69 4.25 22.22
CA LEU A 228 4.56 3.46 21.77
C LEU A 228 3.37 3.64 22.73
N SER A 229 2.22 3.96 22.15
CA SER A 229 0.93 3.90 22.84
C SER A 229 0.08 2.83 22.18
N CYS A 230 -0.33 1.82 22.93
CA CYS A 230 -0.90 0.59 22.38
C CYS A 230 -2.26 0.24 22.96
N VAL A 231 -3.05 -0.45 22.17
CA VAL A 231 -4.20 -1.24 22.60
C VAL A 231 -3.85 -2.70 22.37
N VAL A 232 -4.38 -3.59 23.22
CA VAL A 232 -4.10 -5.01 23.16
C VAL A 232 -5.39 -5.82 23.04
N ARG A 233 -5.32 -6.93 22.31
CA ARG A 233 -6.37 -7.93 22.19
C ARG A 233 -5.76 -9.30 22.54
N PRO A 234 -6.27 -9.99 23.57
CA PRO A 234 -5.78 -11.31 23.93
C PRO A 234 -6.18 -12.36 22.87
N ASN A 235 -5.53 -13.52 22.91
CA ASN A 235 -5.88 -14.70 22.10
C ASN A 235 -5.88 -14.47 20.57
N ASN A 236 -4.92 -13.67 20.07
CA ASN A 236 -4.79 -13.26 18.68
C ASN A 236 -6.04 -12.56 18.14
N GLY A 237 -6.75 -11.84 19.01
CA GLY A 237 -7.95 -11.08 18.63
C GLY A 237 -7.63 -9.93 17.67
N LEU A 238 -8.52 -9.71 16.72
CA LEU A 238 -8.40 -8.63 15.75
C LEU A 238 -8.69 -7.25 16.37
N VAL A 239 -8.02 -6.22 15.87
CA VAL A 239 -8.28 -4.82 16.21
C VAL A 239 -9.07 -4.17 15.08
N PHE A 240 -10.42 -4.14 15.20
CA PHE A 240 -11.31 -3.74 14.10
C PHE A 240 -11.38 -2.22 13.82
N ASP A 241 -11.16 -1.39 14.84
CA ASP A 241 -11.36 0.07 14.77
C ASP A 241 -10.03 0.84 14.86
N PHE A 242 -8.95 0.27 14.33
CA PHE A 242 -7.62 0.80 14.61
C PHE A 242 -7.37 2.20 14.02
N SER A 243 -7.94 2.53 12.85
CA SER A 243 -7.87 3.90 12.32
C SER A 243 -8.59 4.90 13.21
N SER A 244 -9.76 4.53 13.75
CA SER A 244 -10.48 5.37 14.72
C SER A 244 -9.72 5.54 16.04
N ILE A 245 -8.95 4.53 16.45
CA ILE A 245 -8.08 4.59 17.62
C ILE A 245 -6.92 5.56 17.38
N ILE A 246 -6.31 5.56 16.19
CA ILE A 246 -5.22 6.47 15.83
C ILE A 246 -5.70 7.92 15.67
N ASP A 247 -6.91 8.12 15.15
CA ASP A 247 -7.54 9.45 15.06
C ASP A 247 -7.67 10.07 16.46
N ARG A 248 -8.30 9.34 17.40
CA ARG A 248 -8.42 9.77 18.81
C ARG A 248 -7.06 9.99 19.48
N PHE A 249 -6.08 9.12 19.24
CA PHE A 249 -4.72 9.31 19.74
C PHE A 249 -4.12 10.65 19.30
N SER A 250 -4.35 11.03 18.04
CA SER A 250 -3.85 12.26 17.47
C SER A 250 -4.54 13.48 18.09
N GLU A 251 -5.86 13.40 18.34
CA GLU A 251 -6.63 14.46 19.00
C GLU A 251 -6.26 14.62 20.50
N ASP A 252 -6.12 13.51 21.23
CA ASP A 252 -5.98 13.50 22.70
C ASP A 252 -4.56 13.84 23.17
N GLU A 253 -3.54 13.19 22.62
CA GLU A 253 -2.16 13.37 23.07
C GLU A 253 -1.56 14.66 22.50
N PHE A 254 -2.10 15.11 21.37
CA PHE A 254 -1.42 16.09 20.53
C PHE A 254 -2.37 17.06 19.83
N PRO A 255 -3.27 17.76 20.56
CA PRO A 255 -4.23 18.69 19.98
C PRO A 255 -3.58 19.84 19.18
N PHE A 256 -2.28 20.08 19.41
CA PHE A 256 -1.47 21.07 18.71
C PHE A 256 -0.32 20.48 17.88
N MET A 257 -0.09 19.15 17.90
CA MET A 257 0.96 18.57 17.06
C MET A 257 0.42 18.15 15.71
N CYS A 258 1.36 18.13 14.79
CA CYS A 258 1.14 17.80 13.41
C CYS A 258 0.90 16.28 13.27
N ASN A 259 -0.33 15.89 12.96
CA ASN A 259 -0.73 14.49 12.70
C ASN A 259 0.17 13.78 11.68
N ALA A 260 0.89 14.54 10.86
CA ALA A 260 1.86 14.05 9.90
C ALA A 260 3.06 13.29 10.53
N ILE A 261 3.26 13.35 11.86
CA ILE A 261 4.32 12.59 12.54
C ILE A 261 3.85 11.26 13.14
N VAL A 262 2.54 11.02 13.20
CA VAL A 262 1.98 9.78 13.74
C VAL A 262 2.20 8.66 12.75
N GLY A 263 2.71 7.52 13.21
CA GLY A 263 2.72 6.24 12.51
C GLY A 263 2.07 5.18 13.39
N ALA A 264 1.80 4.00 12.82
CA ALA A 264 1.20 2.90 13.57
C ALA A 264 1.74 1.53 13.17
N GLY A 265 1.51 0.52 14.01
CA GLY A 265 1.84 -0.87 13.70
C GLY A 265 1.02 -1.87 14.51
N ILE A 266 0.97 -3.12 14.03
CA ILE A 266 0.32 -4.26 14.69
C ILE A 266 1.30 -5.42 14.76
N MET A 267 1.42 -6.08 15.93
CA MET A 267 2.26 -7.26 16.12
C MET A 267 1.65 -8.18 17.18
N SER A 268 1.79 -9.49 17.01
CA SER A 268 1.49 -10.44 18.08
C SER A 268 2.72 -10.70 18.95
N ASP A 269 2.55 -10.73 20.28
CA ASP A 269 3.60 -11.12 21.23
C ASP A 269 3.73 -12.65 21.38
N THR A 270 4.72 -13.10 22.14
CA THR A 270 4.97 -14.53 22.40
C THR A 270 3.89 -15.22 23.24
N ARG A 271 2.98 -14.45 23.86
CA ARG A 271 1.83 -14.95 24.63
C ARG A 271 0.55 -15.02 23.79
N GLY A 272 0.63 -14.68 22.50
CA GLY A 272 -0.51 -14.66 21.59
C GLY A 272 -1.42 -13.45 21.82
N ASN A 273 -0.94 -12.35 22.41
CA ASN A 273 -1.69 -11.10 22.42
C ASN A 273 -1.35 -10.29 21.16
N THR A 274 -2.36 -9.69 20.53
CA THR A 274 -2.19 -8.76 19.41
C THR A 274 -2.13 -7.33 19.93
N TRP A 275 -1.02 -6.65 19.66
CA TRP A 275 -0.74 -5.29 20.06
C TRP A 275 -0.87 -4.37 18.85
N ALA A 276 -1.73 -3.36 18.93
CA ALA A 276 -1.87 -2.33 17.91
C ALA A 276 -1.47 -0.97 18.52
N CYS A 277 -0.41 -0.37 17.99
CA CYS A 277 0.22 0.79 18.59
C CYS A 277 0.34 1.98 17.64
N ALA A 278 0.11 3.18 18.19
CA ALA A 278 0.47 4.44 17.56
C ALA A 278 1.81 4.95 18.13
N THR A 279 2.54 5.71 17.32
CA THR A 279 3.84 6.29 17.72
C THR A 279 4.12 7.59 17.01
N THR A 280 4.85 8.48 17.67
CA THR A 280 5.44 9.69 17.08
C THR A 280 6.96 9.61 16.96
N HIS A 281 7.52 8.39 17.09
CA HIS A 281 8.96 8.16 17.04
C HIS A 281 9.58 8.69 15.73
N LYS A 282 10.73 9.35 15.83
CA LYS A 282 11.36 10.06 14.70
C LYS A 282 11.75 9.15 13.53
N ALA A 283 12.06 7.88 13.80
CA ALA A 283 12.40 6.88 12.78
C ALA A 283 11.18 6.09 12.27
N GLY A 284 9.98 6.37 12.80
CA GLY A 284 8.75 5.73 12.37
C GLY A 284 8.49 4.38 13.05
N PRO A 285 7.29 3.80 12.85
CA PRO A 285 6.93 2.49 13.38
C PRO A 285 7.62 1.35 12.65
N VAL A 286 7.96 1.49 11.36
CA VAL A 286 8.61 0.43 10.60
C VAL A 286 9.93 0.02 11.26
N SER A 287 10.73 0.97 11.75
CA SER A 287 11.98 0.67 12.46
C SER A 287 11.79 -0.05 13.81
N LYS A 288 10.58 0.00 14.39
CA LYS A 288 10.25 -0.68 15.64
C LYS A 288 9.63 -2.05 15.38
N PHE A 289 8.65 -2.14 14.47
CA PHE A 289 7.85 -3.34 14.21
C PHE A 289 8.52 -4.33 13.26
N CYS A 290 9.29 -3.86 12.29
CA CYS A 290 9.89 -4.72 11.27
C CYS A 290 11.35 -5.09 11.63
N ALA A 291 11.70 -6.36 11.44
CA ALA A 291 13.08 -6.82 11.54
C ALA A 291 13.88 -6.38 10.30
N LYS A 292 15.00 -5.69 10.53
CA LYS A 292 15.97 -5.21 9.51
C LYS A 292 15.33 -4.36 8.40
N TYR A 293 15.30 -3.05 8.61
CA TYR A 293 14.85 -2.04 7.65
C TYR A 293 15.91 -0.97 7.40
#